data_AF-A0A800K720-F1
#
_entry.id   AF-A0A800K720-F1
#
_cell.length_a   1.000
_cell.length_b   1.000
_cell.length_c   1.000
_cell.angle_alpha   90.00
_cell.angle_beta   90.00
_cell.angle_gamma   90.00
#
_symmetry.space_group_name_H-M   'P 1'
#
loop_
_entity.id
_entity.type
_entity.pdbx_description
1 polymer ?
#
loop_
_entity_poly.entity_id
_entity_poly.type
_entity_poly.pdbx_seq_one_letter_code
_entity_poly.pdbx_strand_id
1 'polypeptide(L)'
;MALVAPADPYDGSQAQEDQSGLEPIPEGGPGVWPMHAASGVGYGEGYAGNAHRHAPSGWLGSVKYLIEELGVDVNQRDHSGYTAMHHAAARGDTDLINYLVEMGGDVMVVSRLGQTTVDMANGPVSRVSPYPEAIALLESLGAINNNACKSC
;
A
#
# COMPACT_ATOMS: atom_id res chain seq x y z
N MET A 1 -9.92 20.95 -9.90
CA MET A 1 -11.20 20.54 -9.28
C MET A 1 -10.87 19.26 -8.55
N ALA A 2 -10.87 19.25 -7.22
CA ALA A 2 -10.53 18.05 -6.47
C ALA A 2 -11.57 16.98 -6.77
N LEU A 3 -11.11 15.82 -7.24
CA LEU A 3 -11.98 14.68 -7.50
C LEU A 3 -12.36 14.09 -6.14
N VAL A 4 -13.60 13.67 -5.98
CA VAL A 4 -14.03 12.99 -4.74
C VAL A 4 -13.71 11.51 -4.93
N ALA A 5 -12.90 10.94 -4.03
CA ALA A 5 -12.68 9.51 -4.02
C ALA A 5 -14.03 8.82 -3.72
N PRO A 6 -14.45 7.84 -4.54
CA PRO A 6 -15.71 7.16 -4.28
C PRO A 6 -15.63 6.46 -2.92
N ALA A 7 -16.72 6.54 -2.14
CA ALA A 7 -16.88 5.74 -0.93
C ALA A 7 -16.72 4.26 -1.29
N ASP A 8 -15.92 3.50 -0.53
CA ASP A 8 -15.91 2.04 -0.68
C ASP A 8 -17.17 1.48 0.03
N PRO A 9 -18.11 0.88 -0.71
CA PRO A 9 -19.35 0.38 -0.12
C PRO A 9 -19.12 -0.83 0.82
N TYR A 10 -17.93 -1.42 0.83
CA TYR A 10 -17.59 -2.59 1.63
C TYR A 10 -16.86 -2.29 2.94
N ASP A 11 -16.26 -1.10 3.09
CA ASP A 11 -15.55 -0.69 4.32
C ASP A 11 -16.31 0.35 5.17
N GLY A 12 -17.40 0.91 4.62
CA GLY A 12 -18.25 1.90 5.29
C GLY A 12 -17.67 3.33 5.32
N SER A 13 -16.61 3.59 4.55
CA SER A 13 -16.00 4.91 4.40
C SER A 13 -16.93 5.91 3.74
N GLN A 14 -16.84 7.17 4.16
CA GLN A 14 -17.54 8.28 3.51
C GLN A 14 -16.73 8.74 2.30
N ALA A 15 -17.42 9.25 1.28
CA ALA A 15 -16.77 9.88 0.13
C ALA A 15 -15.88 11.04 0.63
N GLN A 16 -14.59 10.96 0.37
CA GLN A 16 -13.59 11.92 0.86
C GLN A 16 -12.86 12.55 -0.33
N GLU A 17 -12.26 13.73 -0.12
CA GLU A 17 -11.46 14.38 -1.15
C GLU A 17 -10.28 13.49 -1.56
N ASP A 18 -10.11 13.26 -2.86
CA ASP A 18 -9.00 12.49 -3.40
C ASP A 18 -7.69 13.29 -3.28
N GLN A 19 -6.77 12.77 -2.48
CA GLN A 19 -5.48 13.39 -2.21
C GLN A 19 -4.36 12.88 -3.14
N SER A 20 -4.64 11.88 -3.97
CA SER A 20 -3.67 11.26 -4.89
C SER A 20 -3.54 11.98 -6.23
N GLY A 21 -4.58 12.71 -6.63
CA GLY A 21 -4.66 13.35 -7.96
C GLY A 21 -4.86 12.37 -9.12
N LEU A 22 -5.20 11.11 -8.83
CA LEU A 22 -5.48 10.09 -9.84
C LEU A 22 -6.87 10.28 -10.46
N GLU A 23 -6.97 10.06 -11.77
CA GLU A 23 -8.25 10.00 -12.47
C GLU A 23 -9.20 8.97 -11.81
N PRO A 24 -10.51 9.21 -11.75
CA PRO A 24 -11.45 8.26 -11.18
C PRO A 24 -11.50 6.98 -12.02
N ILE A 25 -11.60 5.83 -11.38
CA ILE A 25 -11.78 4.56 -12.10
C ILE A 25 -13.23 4.46 -12.57
N PRO A 26 -13.48 4.17 -13.87
CA PRO A 26 -14.84 4.00 -14.37
C PRO A 26 -15.51 2.79 -13.70
N GLU A 27 -16.84 2.82 -13.62
CA GLU A 27 -17.61 1.67 -13.13
C GLU A 27 -17.30 0.42 -13.96
N GLY A 28 -16.99 -0.70 -13.28
CA GLY A 28 -16.52 -1.93 -13.91
C GLY A 28 -15.06 -1.91 -14.37
N GLY A 29 -14.30 -0.86 -14.05
CA GLY A 29 -12.86 -0.78 -14.30
C GLY A 29 -12.04 -1.73 -13.40
N PRO A 30 -10.73 -1.88 -13.68
CA PRO A 30 -9.87 -2.74 -12.89
C PRO A 30 -9.71 -2.18 -11.48
N GLY A 31 -10.17 -2.93 -10.48
CA GLY A 31 -9.97 -2.57 -9.08
C GLY A 31 -8.53 -2.79 -8.65
N VAL A 32 -8.07 -4.03 -8.77
CA VAL A 32 -6.77 -4.49 -8.26
C VAL A 32 -6.02 -5.18 -9.39
N TRP A 33 -4.73 -4.87 -9.52
CA TRP A 33 -3.85 -5.46 -10.53
C TRP A 33 -3.04 -6.65 -9.98
N PRO A 34 -2.48 -7.52 -10.84
CA PRO A 34 -1.65 -8.66 -10.40
C PRO A 34 -0.52 -8.28 -9.44
N MET A 35 0.09 -7.09 -9.61
CA MET A 35 1.14 -6.58 -8.73
C MET A 35 0.68 -6.43 -7.28
N HIS A 36 -0.52 -5.86 -7.08
CA HIS A 36 -1.10 -5.64 -5.76
C HIS A 36 -1.44 -6.97 -5.09
N ALA A 37 -2.05 -7.89 -5.83
CA ALA A 37 -2.31 -9.26 -5.37
C ALA A 37 -1.02 -9.97 -4.96
N ALA A 38 0.04 -9.87 -5.75
CA ALA A 38 1.35 -10.46 -5.46
C ALA A 38 2.11 -9.77 -4.32
N SER A 39 1.77 -8.53 -3.98
CA SER A 39 2.38 -7.77 -2.87
C SER A 39 1.61 -7.86 -1.55
N GLY A 40 0.43 -8.49 -1.55
CA GLY A 40 -0.38 -8.75 -0.36
C GLY A 40 -1.52 -7.76 -0.10
N VAL A 41 -2.20 -7.29 -1.16
CA VAL A 41 -3.45 -6.49 -1.04
C VAL A 41 -4.46 -7.15 -0.09
N GLY A 42 -5.14 -6.34 0.73
CA GLY A 42 -6.12 -6.80 1.72
C GLY A 42 -5.52 -7.35 3.03
N TYR A 43 -4.19 -7.29 3.21
CA TYR A 43 -3.56 -7.63 4.49
C TYR A 43 -4.05 -6.70 5.61
N GLY A 44 -4.52 -7.28 6.73
CA GLY A 44 -4.95 -6.53 7.92
C GLY A 44 -6.34 -5.89 7.85
N GLU A 45 -7.01 -5.90 6.69
CA GLU A 45 -8.31 -5.22 6.49
C GLU A 45 -9.52 -6.03 7.01
N GLY A 46 -9.34 -7.29 7.41
CA GLY A 46 -10.42 -8.15 7.93
C GLY A 46 -10.03 -9.04 9.10
N TYR A 47 -11.03 -9.60 9.79
CA TYR A 47 -10.84 -10.54 10.93
C TYR A 47 -9.95 -11.75 10.57
N ALA A 48 -10.01 -12.21 9.32
CA ALA A 48 -9.17 -13.29 8.78
C ALA A 48 -7.79 -12.82 8.30
N GLY A 49 -7.62 -11.52 7.98
CA GLY A 49 -6.35 -10.95 7.52
C GLY A 49 -5.23 -11.06 8.57
N ASN A 50 -5.59 -11.06 9.85
CA ASN A 50 -4.67 -11.26 10.98
C ASN A 50 -4.10 -12.69 11.08
N ALA A 51 -4.65 -13.65 10.33
CA ALA A 51 -4.15 -15.04 10.29
C ALA A 51 -3.10 -15.27 9.19
N HIS A 52 -2.98 -14.37 8.21
CA HIS A 52 -1.87 -14.40 7.26
C HIS A 52 -0.60 -13.96 7.98
N ARG A 53 0.14 -14.93 8.52
CA ARG A 53 1.49 -14.65 9.03
C ARG A 53 2.35 -14.19 7.86
N HIS A 54 2.94 -13.00 7.96
CA HIS A 54 4.06 -12.61 7.10
C HIS A 54 5.10 -13.74 7.11
N ALA A 55 5.32 -14.35 5.95
CA ALA A 55 6.46 -15.22 5.72
C ALA A 55 7.57 -14.33 5.17
N PRO A 56 8.73 -14.22 5.85
CA PRO A 56 9.87 -13.47 5.33
C PRO A 56 10.16 -13.84 3.89
N SER A 57 10.29 -12.81 3.04
CA SER A 57 10.54 -12.95 1.60
C SER A 57 9.47 -13.70 0.78
N GLY A 58 8.32 -14.06 1.37
CA GLY A 58 7.29 -14.88 0.72
C GLY A 58 6.64 -14.24 -0.51
N TRP A 59 6.63 -12.91 -0.57
CA TRP A 59 6.05 -12.14 -1.67
C TRP A 59 7.10 -11.70 -2.71
N LEU A 60 8.38 -11.66 -2.31
CA LEU A 60 9.46 -11.11 -3.11
C LEU A 60 9.63 -11.85 -4.44
N GLY A 61 9.54 -13.19 -4.43
CA GLY A 61 9.66 -13.99 -5.65
C GLY A 61 8.58 -13.68 -6.69
N SER A 62 7.32 -13.55 -6.26
CA SER A 62 6.19 -13.22 -7.14
C SER A 62 6.32 -11.80 -7.68
N VAL A 63 6.69 -10.84 -6.82
CA VAL A 63 6.91 -9.44 -7.23
C VAL A 63 8.07 -9.32 -8.22
N LYS A 64 9.19 -10.00 -7.97
CA LYS A 64 10.33 -10.06 -8.90
C LYS A 64 9.91 -10.56 -10.27
N TYR A 65 9.18 -11.68 -10.33
CA TYR A 65 8.70 -12.22 -11.59
C TYR A 65 7.82 -11.23 -12.36
N LEU A 66 6.91 -10.52 -11.68
CA LEU A 66 6.05 -9.53 -12.34
C LEU A 66 6.85 -8.34 -12.90
N ILE A 67 7.82 -7.82 -12.15
CA ILE A 67 8.60 -6.66 -12.60
C ILE A 67 9.63 -7.08 -13.67
N GLU A 68 10.45 -8.09 -13.38
CA GLU A 68 11.63 -8.45 -14.19
C GLU A 68 11.24 -9.22 -15.45
N GLU A 69 10.31 -10.18 -15.36
CA GLU A 69 9.96 -11.05 -16.49
C GLU A 69 8.78 -10.51 -17.30
N LEU A 70 7.81 -9.86 -16.64
CA LEU A 70 6.60 -9.34 -17.31
C LEU A 70 6.62 -7.83 -17.55
N GLY A 71 7.64 -7.12 -17.05
CA GLY A 71 7.77 -5.67 -17.25
C GLY A 71 6.65 -4.87 -16.59
N VAL A 72 6.08 -5.36 -15.50
CA VAL A 72 5.04 -4.65 -14.76
C VAL A 72 5.62 -3.38 -14.13
N ASP A 73 4.91 -2.26 -14.27
CA ASP A 73 5.28 -1.00 -13.64
C ASP A 73 5.25 -1.12 -12.11
N VAL A 74 6.40 -0.91 -11.48
CA VAL A 74 6.59 -0.93 -10.02
C VAL A 74 5.69 0.09 -9.31
N ASN A 75 5.33 1.18 -9.98
CA ASN A 75 4.53 2.28 -9.46
C ASN A 75 3.03 2.17 -9.80
N GLN A 76 2.61 1.05 -10.41
CA GLN A 76 1.21 0.81 -10.75
C GLN A 76 0.30 1.03 -9.52
N ARG A 77 -0.84 1.68 -9.75
CA ARG A 77 -1.81 2.08 -8.72
C ARG A 77 -3.08 1.22 -8.79
N ASP A 78 -3.60 0.79 -7.65
CA ASP A 78 -4.94 0.17 -7.54
C ASP A 78 -6.06 1.21 -7.40
N HIS A 79 -7.29 0.75 -7.18
CA HIS A 79 -8.46 1.63 -7.02
C HIS A 79 -8.40 2.56 -5.82
N SER A 80 -7.72 2.15 -4.76
CA SER A 80 -7.49 2.96 -3.56
C SER A 80 -6.29 3.89 -3.72
N GLY A 81 -5.59 3.83 -4.86
CA GLY A 81 -4.37 4.58 -5.12
C GLY A 81 -3.15 3.97 -4.43
N TYR A 82 -3.24 2.74 -3.93
CA TYR A 82 -2.10 2.04 -3.36
C TYR A 82 -1.16 1.51 -4.43
N THR A 83 0.07 1.28 -4.02
CA THR A 83 1.14 0.61 -4.77
C THR A 83 1.59 -0.62 -4.00
N ALA A 84 2.43 -1.45 -4.61
CA ALA A 84 3.13 -2.52 -3.88
C ALA A 84 3.91 -2.00 -2.66
N MET A 85 4.40 -0.75 -2.68
CA MET A 85 5.11 -0.13 -1.55
C MET A 85 4.20 0.01 -0.33
N HIS A 86 2.95 0.45 -0.51
CA HIS A 86 1.98 0.54 0.58
C HIS A 86 1.69 -0.81 1.21
N HIS A 87 1.52 -1.85 0.39
CA HIS A 87 1.26 -3.21 0.89
C HIS A 87 2.48 -3.83 1.58
N ALA A 88 3.69 -3.55 1.10
CA ALA A 88 4.93 -3.96 1.78
C ALA A 88 5.06 -3.29 3.15
N ALA A 89 4.81 -1.97 3.21
CA ALA A 89 4.84 -1.19 4.44
C ALA A 89 3.79 -1.64 5.47
N ALA A 90 2.55 -1.91 5.03
CA ALA A 90 1.46 -2.44 5.87
C ALA A 90 1.78 -3.79 6.56
N ARG A 91 2.85 -4.46 6.14
CA ARG A 91 3.31 -5.75 6.65
C ARG A 91 4.67 -5.68 7.33
N GLY A 92 5.31 -4.51 7.35
CA GLY A 92 6.68 -4.35 7.83
C GLY A 92 7.72 -5.09 6.99
N ASP A 93 7.44 -5.35 5.71
CA ASP A 93 8.28 -6.17 4.82
C ASP A 93 9.44 -5.34 4.23
N THR A 94 10.47 -5.13 5.05
CA THR A 94 11.63 -4.29 4.70
C THR A 94 12.42 -4.81 3.50
N ASP A 95 12.50 -6.13 3.32
CA ASP A 95 13.14 -6.75 2.14
C ASP A 95 12.42 -6.35 0.85
N LEU A 96 11.09 -6.44 0.84
CA LEU A 96 10.30 -6.04 -0.33
C LEU A 96 10.37 -4.52 -0.55
N ILE A 97 10.35 -3.71 0.52
CA ILE A 97 10.53 -2.25 0.41
C ILE A 97 11.85 -1.93 -0.30
N ASN A 98 12.96 -2.50 0.17
CA ASN A 98 14.28 -2.26 -0.42
C ASN A 98 14.33 -2.66 -1.89
N TYR A 99 13.76 -3.82 -2.24
CA TYR A 99 13.70 -4.27 -3.63
C TYR A 99 12.85 -3.33 -4.51
N LEU A 100 11.68 -2.90 -4.03
CA LEU A 100 10.83 -1.97 -4.79
C LEU A 100 11.56 -0.64 -5.03
N VAL A 101 12.32 -0.14 -4.05
CA VAL A 101 13.16 1.06 -4.21
C VAL A 101 14.25 0.84 -5.26
N GLU A 102 14.93 -0.31 -5.23
CA GLU A 102 15.94 -0.68 -6.24
C GLU A 102 15.37 -0.66 -7.67
N MET A 103 14.11 -1.08 -7.82
CA MET A 103 13.39 -1.07 -9.09
C MET A 103 12.78 0.29 -9.47
N GLY A 104 13.02 1.35 -8.70
CA GLY A 104 12.51 2.71 -8.97
C GLY A 104 11.11 2.98 -8.41
N GLY A 105 10.68 2.22 -7.41
CA GLY A 105 9.45 2.45 -6.67
C GLY A 105 9.48 3.75 -5.87
N ASP A 106 8.43 4.53 -5.99
CA ASP A 106 8.25 5.79 -5.28
C ASP A 106 7.79 5.55 -3.84
N VAL A 107 8.59 6.02 -2.87
CA VAL A 107 8.26 5.95 -1.44
C VAL A 107 7.35 7.10 -0.98
N MET A 108 7.28 8.18 -1.76
CA MET A 108 6.53 9.41 -1.45
C MET A 108 5.07 9.36 -1.88
N VAL A 109 4.64 8.26 -2.51
CA VAL A 109 3.27 8.09 -2.96
C VAL A 109 2.27 8.21 -1.81
N VAL A 110 1.12 8.82 -2.13
CA VAL A 110 -0.07 8.83 -1.27
C VAL A 110 -1.25 8.12 -1.93
N SER A 111 -2.06 7.43 -1.12
CA SER A 111 -3.33 6.83 -1.53
C SER A 111 -4.38 7.91 -1.81
N ARG A 112 -5.54 7.50 -2.34
CA ARG A 112 -6.69 8.42 -2.53
C ARG A 112 -7.15 9.06 -1.21
N LEU A 113 -7.00 8.35 -0.09
CA LEU A 113 -7.30 8.84 1.26
C LEU A 113 -6.13 9.63 1.89
N GLY A 114 -5.04 9.86 1.16
CA GLY A 114 -3.88 10.61 1.63
C GLY A 114 -2.93 9.80 2.52
N GLN A 115 -3.08 8.48 2.59
CA GLN A 115 -2.19 7.64 3.38
C GLN A 115 -0.84 7.54 2.67
N THR A 116 0.23 7.84 3.39
CA THR A 116 1.60 7.65 2.93
C THR A 116 2.05 6.19 3.12
N THR A 117 3.17 5.82 2.52
CA THR A 117 3.82 4.53 2.79
C THR A 117 4.17 4.37 4.26
N VAL A 118 4.57 5.43 4.97
CA VAL A 118 4.87 5.38 6.41
C VAL A 118 3.61 5.18 7.24
N ASP A 119 2.49 5.81 6.88
CA ASP A 119 1.21 5.60 7.57
C ASP A 119 0.76 4.13 7.52
N MET A 120 1.08 3.44 6.43
CA MET A 120 0.83 2.01 6.29
C MET A 120 1.71 1.18 7.23
N ALA A 121 2.99 1.55 7.43
CA ALA A 121 3.85 0.89 8.42
C ALA A 121 3.46 1.22 9.88
N ASN A 122 2.79 2.36 10.09
CA ASN A 122 2.31 2.85 11.38
C ASN A 122 0.99 2.23 11.87
N GLY A 123 0.49 1.18 11.22
CA GLY A 123 -0.77 0.53 11.62
C GLY A 123 -2.00 1.33 11.17
N PRO A 124 -2.39 1.23 9.88
CA PRO A 124 -3.50 1.99 9.29
C PRO A 124 -4.89 1.55 9.80
N VAL A 125 -4.92 0.47 10.58
CA VAL A 125 -6.10 -0.15 11.19
C VAL A 125 -5.81 -0.49 12.66
N SER A 126 -6.81 -0.35 13.53
CA SER A 126 -6.64 -0.38 15.00
C SER A 126 -6.14 -1.70 15.61
N ARG A 127 -5.87 -2.73 14.81
CA ARG A 127 -5.46 -4.07 15.27
C ARG A 127 -4.09 -4.52 14.75
N VAL A 128 -3.41 -3.68 13.98
CA VAL A 128 -2.06 -3.94 13.49
C VAL A 128 -1.10 -3.06 14.26
N SER A 129 -0.18 -3.64 15.04
CA SER A 129 0.87 -2.87 15.72
C SER A 129 1.78 -2.19 14.69
N PRO A 130 2.31 -0.98 14.99
CA PRO A 130 3.30 -0.34 14.13
C PRO A 130 4.53 -1.22 13.90
N TYR A 131 5.21 -1.04 12.77
CA TYR A 131 6.45 -1.71 12.38
C TYR A 131 7.64 -0.74 12.44
N PRO A 132 8.33 -0.59 13.59
CA PRO A 132 9.34 0.47 13.79
C PRO A 132 10.48 0.45 12.77
N GLU A 133 10.91 -0.75 12.37
CA GLU A 133 11.99 -0.93 11.39
C GLU A 133 11.58 -0.43 9.99
N ALA A 134 10.35 -0.73 9.56
CA ALA A 134 9.83 -0.26 8.28
C ALA A 134 9.55 1.24 8.29
N ILE A 135 9.05 1.78 9.41
CA ILE A 135 8.86 3.22 9.61
C ILE A 135 10.21 3.94 9.45
N ALA A 136 11.22 3.53 10.22
CA ALA A 136 12.54 4.13 10.17
C ALA A 136 13.19 4.02 8.78
N LEU A 137 13.01 2.88 8.10
CA LEU A 137 13.50 2.68 6.74
C LEU A 137 12.85 3.68 5.77
N LEU A 138 11.53 3.76 5.72
CA LEU A 138 10.81 4.64 4.81
C LEU A 138 11.10 6.13 5.10
N GLU A 139 11.15 6.53 6.36
CA GLU A 139 11.55 7.89 6.77
C GLU A 139 12.99 8.20 6.32
N SER A 140 13.92 7.24 6.44
CA SER A 140 15.30 7.42 5.98
C SER A 140 15.43 7.57 4.46
N LEU A 141 14.47 7.03 3.72
CA LEU A 141 14.33 7.15 2.27
C LEU A 141 13.57 8.42 1.83
N GLY A 142 13.12 9.24 2.80
CA GLY A 142 12.47 10.51 2.57
C GLY A 142 10.94 10.48 2.66
N ALA A 143 10.32 9.32 2.85
CA ALA A 143 8.87 9.19 2.96
C ALA A 143 8.31 10.01 4.14
N ILE A 144 7.16 10.65 3.92
CA ILE A 144 6.52 11.49 4.93
C ILE A 144 5.73 10.62 5.89
N ASN A 145 5.83 10.92 7.18
CA ASN A 145 5.01 10.32 8.23
C ASN A 145 3.95 11.33 8.69
N ASN A 146 2.67 11.05 8.42
CA ASN A 146 1.57 11.92 8.87
C ASN A 146 1.23 11.73 10.35
N ASN A 147 1.88 10.77 11.03
CA ASN A 147 1.61 10.39 12.42
C ASN A 147 0.16 9.94 12.64
N ALA A 148 -0.47 9.32 11.63
CA ALA A 148 -1.87 8.92 11.61
C ALA A 148 -2.13 7.48 12.12
N CYS A 149 -1.27 7.00 13.02
CA CYS A 149 -1.35 5.65 13.57
C CYS A 149 -2.68 5.42 14.34
N LYS A 150 -3.35 4.27 14.09
CA LYS A 150 -4.67 3.96 14.68
C LYS A 150 -4.63 2.93 15.83
N SER A 151 -3.47 2.36 16.11
CA SER A 151 -3.26 1.26 17.07
C SER A 151 -2.21 1.54 18.15
N CYS A 152 -1.53 2.69 18.06
CA CYS A 152 -0.97 3.42 19.18
C CYS A 152 -2.10 4.15 19.94
#